data_AF-A0A139H611-F1
#
_entry.id   AF-A0A139H611-F1
#
_cell.length_a   1.000
_cell.length_b   1.000
_cell.length_c   1.000
_cell.angle_alpha   90.00
_cell.angle_beta   90.00
_cell.angle_gamma   90.00
#
_symmetry.space_group_name_H-M   'P 1'
#
loop_
_entity.id
_entity.type
_entity.pdbx_description
1 polymer ?
#
loop_
_entity_poly.entity_id
_entity_poly.type
_entity_poly.pdbx_seq_one_letter_code
_entity_poly.pdbx_strand_id
1 'polypeptide(L)'
;MSFLNIHPDLNQGLKKGDPNFSGGTLECHCTSNQVKVQIKGNVAHNHACGCSKCWKPGGALFSIVGVVPVDNLSVVANANKLHIIDANAAIQRHACKECGVHLYGRIEKPHPFKGLDFIHVELSREQGWQEPQFAAFVSSIIEQGFDPNRMNQVRSRFKDLGLETYDCLSPPLMDAIATYTAKSKLTTEQTQAVGDDEAVKEPAEDNASGQGNNNNKMTKSKPSMEEPVSDLPAYTSQTTLSTSRGESLDEKMSEESKPQLSCCCTSQSSTPHIDAQLRNPRLRPHMLALSAALADENSCAKCSLENVAESLTLFAKELKSVKEGGEWSKEEKKALKKEAKGLAKGIKRDVRRMWKSK
;
A
#
# COMPACT_ATOMS: atom_id res chain seq x y z
N MET A 1 4.75 -9.28 -32.13
CA MET A 1 4.52 -9.18 -30.68
C MET A 1 3.47 -8.10 -30.44
N SER A 2 2.46 -8.36 -29.60
CA SER A 2 1.46 -7.34 -29.24
C SER A 2 2.14 -6.18 -28.50
N PHE A 3 1.82 -4.95 -28.87
CA PHE A 3 2.31 -3.75 -28.18
C PHE A 3 1.94 -3.79 -26.69
N LEU A 4 2.94 -3.66 -25.80
CA LEU A 4 2.75 -3.62 -24.36
C LEU A 4 2.66 -2.15 -23.92
N ASN A 5 1.44 -1.66 -23.72
CA ASN A 5 1.19 -0.29 -23.30
C ASN A 5 1.44 -0.12 -21.79
N ILE A 6 2.68 0.15 -21.38
CA ILE A 6 2.99 0.38 -19.96
C ILE A 6 2.49 1.76 -19.51
N HIS A 7 2.77 2.81 -20.29
CA HIS A 7 2.31 4.18 -20.08
C HIS A 7 2.63 5.03 -21.32
N PRO A 8 1.78 5.97 -21.78
CA PRO A 8 2.07 6.85 -22.91
C PRO A 8 3.46 7.50 -22.86
N ASP A 9 3.85 8.05 -21.71
CA ASP A 9 5.15 8.70 -21.51
C ASP A 9 6.36 7.77 -21.57
N LEU A 10 6.16 6.45 -21.41
CA LEU A 10 7.24 5.45 -21.40
C LEU A 10 7.26 4.56 -22.65
N ASN A 11 6.18 4.55 -23.42
CA ASN A 11 6.05 3.71 -24.60
C ASN A 11 7.09 4.06 -25.68
N GLN A 12 7.49 5.33 -25.77
CA GLN A 12 8.46 5.82 -26.74
C GLN A 12 9.88 5.98 -26.15
N GLY A 13 10.14 5.48 -24.94
CA GLY A 13 11.40 5.67 -24.24
C GLY A 13 11.28 6.62 -23.05
N LEU A 14 12.31 6.64 -22.21
CA LEU A 14 12.39 7.53 -21.05
C LEU A 14 12.91 8.90 -21.49
N LYS A 15 12.10 9.95 -21.32
CA LYS A 15 12.52 11.34 -21.52
C LYS A 15 13.07 11.89 -20.22
N LYS A 16 14.32 12.35 -20.20
CA LYS A 16 14.91 12.98 -19.02
C LYS A 16 14.29 14.34 -18.72
N GLY A 17 14.11 14.62 -17.43
CA GLY A 17 13.69 15.92 -16.93
C GLY A 17 14.84 16.92 -16.87
N ASP A 18 14.50 18.16 -16.49
CA ASP A 18 15.44 19.21 -16.13
C ASP A 18 15.54 19.26 -14.59
N PRO A 19 16.73 19.02 -14.00
CA PRO A 19 16.93 19.14 -12.55
C PRO A 19 16.55 20.51 -11.98
N ASN A 20 16.61 21.58 -12.79
CA ASN A 20 16.29 22.95 -12.39
C ASN A 20 14.85 23.36 -12.74
N PHE A 21 14.00 22.42 -13.13
CA PHE A 21 12.62 22.71 -13.52
C PHE A 21 11.85 23.40 -12.38
N SER A 22 11.19 24.51 -12.70
CA SER A 22 10.58 25.41 -11.70
C SER A 22 9.11 25.11 -11.38
N GLY A 23 8.54 24.06 -11.97
CA GLY A 23 7.13 23.69 -11.82
C GLY A 23 6.27 24.12 -13.01
N GLY A 24 4.98 23.90 -12.90
CA GLY A 24 4.02 24.06 -13.99
C GLY A 24 2.58 23.87 -13.51
N THR A 25 1.64 23.82 -14.46
CA THR A 25 0.21 23.66 -14.15
C THR A 25 -0.29 22.29 -14.60
N LEU A 26 -0.95 21.57 -13.69
CA LEU A 26 -1.68 20.34 -14.01
C LEU A 26 -3.13 20.69 -14.39
N GLU A 27 -3.61 20.12 -15.50
CA GLU A 27 -4.97 20.34 -15.99
C GLU A 27 -5.74 19.02 -16.11
N CYS A 28 -7.01 19.01 -15.70
CA CYS A 28 -7.86 17.84 -15.95
C CYS A 28 -8.28 17.75 -17.43
N HIS A 29 -8.84 16.61 -17.84
CA HIS A 29 -9.21 16.35 -19.25
C HIS A 29 -10.57 16.95 -19.68
N CYS A 30 -11.14 17.89 -18.94
CA CYS A 30 -12.36 18.56 -19.38
C CYS A 30 -12.09 19.44 -20.61
N THR A 31 -13.02 19.51 -21.55
CA THR A 31 -12.89 20.36 -22.76
C THR A 31 -13.04 21.86 -22.45
N SER A 32 -13.74 22.20 -21.38
CA SER A 32 -13.89 23.55 -20.84
C SER A 32 -13.88 23.52 -19.31
N ASN A 33 -13.61 24.67 -18.68
CA ASN A 33 -13.60 24.82 -17.22
C ASN A 33 -12.77 23.73 -16.52
N GLN A 34 -11.55 23.51 -17.02
CA GLN A 34 -10.61 22.54 -16.46
C GLN A 34 -10.27 22.90 -15.02
N VAL A 35 -10.18 21.89 -14.15
CA VAL A 35 -9.49 22.06 -12.87
C VAL A 35 -8.03 22.33 -13.19
N LYS A 36 -7.48 23.41 -12.61
CA LYS A 36 -6.08 23.76 -12.75
C LYS A 36 -5.40 23.76 -11.39
N VAL A 37 -4.29 23.05 -11.29
CA VAL A 37 -3.47 22.96 -10.09
C VAL A 37 -2.07 23.48 -10.41
N GLN A 38 -1.69 24.60 -9.81
CA GLN A 38 -0.35 25.14 -9.92
C GLN A 38 0.57 24.39 -8.97
N ILE A 39 1.72 23.99 -9.50
CA ILE A 39 2.80 23.35 -8.76
C ILE A 39 4.03 24.24 -8.82
N LYS A 40 4.65 24.49 -7.66
CA LYS A 40 5.92 25.21 -7.53
C LYS A 40 7.08 24.22 -7.36
N GLY A 41 8.15 24.40 -8.14
CA GLY A 41 9.31 23.52 -8.11
C GLY A 41 9.11 22.20 -8.85
N ASN A 42 10.14 21.37 -8.85
CA ASN A 42 10.11 20.07 -9.53
C ASN A 42 9.38 19.00 -8.70
N VAL A 43 8.95 17.95 -9.38
CA VAL A 43 8.46 16.73 -8.76
C VAL A 43 9.65 15.91 -8.24
N ALA A 44 9.47 15.22 -7.12
CA ALA A 44 10.42 14.27 -6.57
C ALA A 44 9.87 12.85 -6.62
N HIS A 45 10.77 11.87 -6.64
CA HIS A 45 10.46 10.44 -6.63
C HIS A 45 9.41 10.06 -7.68
N ASN A 46 9.47 10.65 -8.87
CA ASN A 46 8.55 10.28 -9.94
C ASN A 46 8.75 8.80 -10.30
N HIS A 47 7.69 8.03 -10.47
CA HIS A 47 7.79 6.59 -10.74
C HIS A 47 6.56 6.04 -11.46
N ALA A 48 6.75 4.93 -12.16
CA ALA A 48 5.62 4.13 -12.64
C ALA A 48 5.00 3.37 -11.47
N CYS A 49 3.68 3.34 -11.34
CA CYS A 49 2.99 2.67 -10.24
C CYS A 49 1.90 1.73 -10.75
N GLY A 50 2.03 0.44 -10.42
CA GLY A 50 1.11 -0.62 -10.83
C GLY A 50 -0.09 -0.81 -9.90
N CYS A 51 -0.19 -0.06 -8.79
CA CYS A 51 -1.28 -0.26 -7.83
C CYS A 51 -2.67 0.07 -8.43
N SER A 52 -3.73 -0.53 -7.89
CA SER A 52 -5.10 -0.35 -8.35
C SER A 52 -5.74 1.00 -8.01
N LYS A 53 -5.06 1.83 -7.22
CA LYS A 53 -5.63 3.06 -6.64
C LYS A 53 -5.17 4.34 -7.35
N CYS A 54 -4.02 4.33 -8.02
CA CYS A 54 -3.56 5.48 -8.79
C CYS A 54 -4.33 5.58 -10.11
N TRP A 55 -4.60 6.82 -10.55
CA TRP A 55 -5.20 7.08 -11.84
C TRP A 55 -4.25 6.69 -12.97
N LYS A 56 -4.80 6.16 -14.06
CA LYS A 56 -4.06 5.77 -15.26
C LYS A 56 -4.75 6.35 -16.48
N PRO A 57 -4.02 6.85 -17.49
CA PRO A 57 -4.62 7.19 -18.77
C PRO A 57 -5.21 5.94 -19.44
N GLY A 58 -6.17 6.15 -20.33
CA GLY A 58 -6.91 5.07 -20.98
C GLY A 58 -6.00 4.02 -21.63
N GLY A 59 -6.16 2.77 -21.22
CA GLY A 59 -5.43 1.63 -21.77
C GLY A 59 -3.99 1.44 -21.23
N ALA A 60 -3.50 2.30 -20.34
CA ALA A 60 -2.20 2.14 -19.71
C ALA A 60 -2.22 1.12 -18.56
N LEU A 61 -1.16 0.32 -18.43
CA LEU A 61 -1.01 -0.64 -17.34
C LEU A 61 -0.52 0.00 -16.04
N PHE A 62 0.27 1.07 -16.14
CA PHE A 62 0.85 1.80 -15.01
C PHE A 62 0.31 3.22 -14.96
N SER A 63 0.39 3.82 -13.78
CA SER A 63 0.29 5.26 -13.56
C SER A 63 1.69 5.87 -13.54
N ILE A 64 1.87 7.15 -13.89
CA ILE A 64 3.08 7.89 -13.51
C ILE A 64 2.71 8.84 -12.36
N VAL A 65 3.38 8.70 -11.23
CA VAL A 65 3.10 9.49 -10.03
C VAL A 65 4.39 9.87 -9.33
N GLY A 66 4.46 11.12 -8.90
CA GLY A 66 5.53 11.63 -8.05
C GLY A 66 4.96 12.44 -6.90
N VAL A 67 5.85 13.07 -6.13
CA VAL A 67 5.46 13.85 -4.95
C VAL A 67 6.00 15.27 -4.99
N VAL A 68 5.27 16.19 -4.37
CA VAL A 68 5.69 17.58 -4.10
C VAL A 68 5.30 17.95 -2.67
N PRO A 69 5.99 18.91 -2.02
CA PRO A 69 5.52 19.47 -0.76
C PRO A 69 4.10 20.02 -0.88
N VAL A 70 3.28 19.83 0.14
CA VAL A 70 1.90 20.37 0.20
C VAL A 70 1.87 21.88 -0.06
N ASP A 71 2.86 22.61 0.48
CA ASP A 71 2.98 24.06 0.33
C ASP A 71 3.30 24.51 -1.12
N ASN A 72 3.74 23.58 -1.96
CA ASN A 72 4.03 23.84 -3.37
C ASN A 72 2.83 23.60 -4.28
N LEU A 73 1.70 23.11 -3.76
CA LEU A 73 0.49 22.82 -4.52
C LEU A 73 -0.61 23.83 -4.25
N SER A 74 -1.22 24.39 -5.30
CA SER A 74 -2.35 25.30 -5.17
C SER A 74 -3.39 25.06 -6.26
N VAL A 75 -4.65 24.88 -5.89
CA VAL A 75 -5.76 24.80 -6.86
C VAL A 75 -6.10 26.22 -7.31
N VAL A 76 -5.83 26.55 -8.57
CA VAL A 76 -5.97 27.91 -9.11
C VAL A 76 -7.21 28.11 -9.98
N ALA A 77 -7.90 27.04 -10.38
CA ALA A 77 -9.17 27.15 -11.09
C ALA A 77 -10.11 25.95 -10.83
N ASN A 78 -11.42 26.24 -10.77
CA ASN A 78 -12.51 25.26 -10.74
C ASN A 78 -12.45 24.23 -9.60
N ALA A 79 -12.02 24.64 -8.41
CA ALA A 79 -11.88 23.77 -7.23
C ALA A 79 -13.20 23.05 -6.84
N ASN A 80 -14.35 23.67 -7.11
CA ASN A 80 -15.68 23.09 -6.89
C ASN A 80 -15.93 21.79 -7.68
N LYS A 81 -15.17 21.53 -8.75
CA LYS A 81 -15.22 20.29 -9.53
C LYS A 81 -14.38 19.17 -8.92
N LEU A 82 -13.61 19.42 -7.88
CA LEU A 82 -12.87 18.37 -7.17
C LEU A 82 -13.76 17.65 -6.15
N HIS A 83 -13.50 16.36 -5.97
CA HIS A 83 -14.04 15.55 -4.88
C HIS A 83 -12.99 14.53 -4.43
N ILE A 84 -13.11 14.06 -3.20
CA ILE A 84 -12.29 12.98 -2.67
C ILE A 84 -12.95 11.65 -3.06
N ILE A 85 -12.18 10.76 -3.68
CA ILE A 85 -12.68 9.44 -4.12
C ILE A 85 -13.02 8.54 -2.94
N ASP A 86 -12.13 8.50 -1.95
CA ASP A 86 -12.26 7.72 -0.73
C ASP A 86 -11.65 8.53 0.42
N ALA A 87 -12.52 9.02 1.32
CA ALA A 87 -12.11 9.81 2.46
C ALA A 87 -11.40 8.97 3.54
N ASN A 88 -11.57 7.65 3.51
CA ASN A 88 -10.95 6.73 4.47
C ASN A 88 -9.55 6.32 4.06
N ALA A 89 -9.23 6.38 2.76
CA ALA A 89 -7.90 6.09 2.24
C ALA A 89 -6.82 6.97 2.90
N ALA A 90 -5.65 6.37 3.17
CA ALA A 90 -4.50 7.12 3.69
C ALA A 90 -4.09 8.27 2.77
N ILE A 91 -4.09 8.03 1.45
CA ILE A 91 -3.94 9.05 0.41
C ILE A 91 -5.35 9.37 -0.12
N GLN A 92 -5.89 10.51 0.29
CA GLN A 92 -7.15 11.05 -0.19
C GLN A 92 -6.93 11.64 -1.58
N ARG A 93 -7.47 10.97 -2.61
CA ARG A 93 -7.29 11.34 -4.01
C ARG A 93 -8.35 12.34 -4.43
N HIS A 94 -7.94 13.54 -4.82
CA HIS A 94 -8.79 14.60 -5.30
C HIS A 94 -8.94 14.51 -6.82
N ALA A 95 -10.12 14.09 -7.26
CA ALA A 95 -10.42 13.88 -8.68
C ALA A 95 -11.47 14.85 -9.20
N CYS A 96 -11.38 15.15 -10.49
CA CYS A 96 -12.40 15.91 -11.19
C CYS A 96 -13.69 15.08 -11.30
N LYS A 97 -14.82 15.64 -10.85
CA LYS A 97 -16.15 15.01 -10.90
C LYS A 97 -16.62 14.65 -12.31
N GLU A 98 -16.14 15.36 -13.32
CA GLU A 98 -16.61 15.20 -14.71
C GLU A 98 -15.77 14.19 -15.50
N CYS A 99 -14.45 14.38 -15.54
CA CYS A 99 -13.56 13.53 -16.35
C CYS A 99 -12.88 12.40 -15.56
N GLY A 100 -13.03 12.37 -14.22
CA GLY A 100 -12.46 11.33 -13.37
C GLY A 100 -10.94 11.40 -13.16
N VAL A 101 -10.24 12.34 -13.80
CA VAL A 101 -8.78 12.53 -13.62
C VAL A 101 -8.47 12.91 -12.18
N HIS A 102 -7.51 12.22 -11.57
CA HIS A 102 -6.98 12.60 -10.25
C HIS A 102 -5.97 13.74 -10.45
N LEU A 103 -6.15 14.87 -9.75
CA LEU A 103 -5.23 16.00 -9.88
C LEU A 103 -4.13 15.93 -8.82
N TYR A 104 -4.49 15.55 -7.59
CA TYR A 104 -3.53 15.32 -6.52
C TYR A 104 -4.07 14.34 -5.48
N GLY A 105 -3.18 13.74 -4.70
CA GLY A 105 -3.48 12.92 -3.54
C GLY A 105 -2.86 13.50 -2.27
N ARG A 106 -3.67 13.75 -1.24
CA ARG A 106 -3.22 14.36 0.01
C ARG A 106 -3.35 13.40 1.18
N ILE A 107 -2.43 13.50 2.14
CA ILE A 107 -2.45 12.70 3.36
C ILE A 107 -2.76 13.57 4.57
N GLU A 108 -3.94 13.39 5.15
CA GLU A 108 -4.39 14.14 6.33
C GLU A 108 -4.05 13.43 7.66
N LYS A 109 -3.99 12.10 7.63
CA LYS A 109 -3.75 11.24 8.81
C LYS A 109 -2.24 11.10 9.12
N PRO A 110 -1.84 10.75 10.36
CA PRO A 110 -0.45 10.40 10.65
C PRO A 110 0.08 9.32 9.70
N HIS A 111 1.15 9.61 8.98
CA HIS A 111 1.69 8.77 7.91
C HIS A 111 3.13 9.19 7.58
N PRO A 112 4.02 8.28 7.15
CA PRO A 112 5.41 8.61 6.78
C PRO A 112 5.55 9.68 5.70
N PHE A 113 4.59 9.77 4.78
CA PHE A 113 4.57 10.76 3.69
C PHE A 113 3.62 11.94 3.93
N LYS A 114 3.17 12.18 5.17
CA LYS A 114 2.40 13.38 5.48
C LYS A 114 3.26 14.63 5.21
N GLY A 115 2.68 15.65 4.58
CA GLY A 115 3.40 16.84 4.11
C GLY A 115 3.78 16.79 2.62
N LEU A 116 3.54 15.66 1.95
CA LEU A 116 3.72 15.50 0.52
C LEU A 116 2.36 15.24 -0.17
N ASP A 117 2.13 15.94 -1.28
CA ASP A 117 1.04 15.65 -2.21
C ASP A 117 1.54 14.80 -3.37
N PHE A 118 0.72 13.83 -3.79
CA PHE A 118 0.99 12.93 -4.92
C PHE A 118 0.38 13.51 -6.18
N ILE A 119 1.15 13.65 -7.26
CA ILE A 119 0.69 14.28 -8.51
C ILE A 119 1.05 13.46 -9.76
N HIS A 120 0.24 13.63 -10.80
CA HIS A 120 0.45 13.04 -12.13
C HIS A 120 0.96 14.14 -13.07
N VAL A 121 2.28 14.24 -13.24
CA VAL A 121 2.91 15.33 -14.03
C VAL A 121 2.62 15.26 -15.52
N GLU A 122 2.12 14.11 -16.01
CA GLU A 122 1.60 13.95 -17.39
C GLU A 122 0.39 14.86 -17.69
N LEU A 123 -0.27 15.40 -16.67
CA LEU A 123 -1.36 16.38 -16.79
C LEU A 123 -0.86 17.80 -17.07
N SER A 124 0.46 18.01 -17.04
CA SER A 124 1.13 19.27 -17.36
C SER A 124 1.41 19.35 -18.85
N ARG A 125 1.28 20.55 -19.43
CA ARG A 125 1.72 20.78 -20.82
C ARG A 125 3.21 21.11 -20.88
N GLU A 126 3.73 21.64 -19.79
CA GLU A 126 5.13 21.96 -19.57
C GLU A 126 5.99 20.70 -19.57
N GLN A 127 7.19 20.83 -20.12
CA GLN A 127 8.19 19.75 -20.18
C GLN A 127 9.33 20.08 -19.24
N GLY A 128 9.96 19.06 -18.64
CA GLY A 128 11.10 19.23 -17.74
C GLY A 128 10.91 18.63 -16.35
N TRP A 129 9.72 18.10 -16.03
CA TRP A 129 9.49 17.30 -14.83
C TRP A 129 10.50 16.16 -14.72
N GLN A 130 10.95 15.86 -13.49
CA GLN A 130 11.81 14.70 -13.22
C GLN A 130 11.20 13.44 -13.85
N GLU A 131 12.02 12.69 -14.58
CA GLU A 131 11.61 11.45 -15.22
C GLU A 131 11.28 10.36 -14.19
N PRO A 132 10.45 9.35 -14.54
CA PRO A 132 10.28 8.18 -13.70
C PRO A 132 11.62 7.55 -13.34
N GLN A 133 11.80 7.20 -12.06
CA GLN A 133 13.06 6.69 -11.50
C GLN A 133 13.04 5.17 -11.29
N PHE A 134 11.84 4.58 -11.14
CA PHE A 134 11.61 3.15 -10.94
C PHE A 134 10.16 2.79 -11.28
N ALA A 135 9.81 1.50 -11.16
CA ALA A 135 8.45 0.99 -11.23
C ALA A 135 8.06 0.31 -9.91
N ALA A 136 6.96 0.75 -9.31
CA ALA A 136 6.42 0.31 -8.03
C ALA A 136 5.18 -0.57 -8.18
N PHE A 137 4.93 -1.42 -7.19
CA PHE A 137 3.76 -2.30 -7.12
C PHE A 137 3.50 -3.06 -8.44
N VAL A 138 4.58 -3.56 -9.06
CA VAL A 138 4.53 -4.11 -10.42
C VAL A 138 3.62 -5.35 -10.50
N SER A 139 3.68 -6.25 -9.51
CA SER A 139 2.78 -7.40 -9.43
C SER A 139 1.29 -7.03 -9.33
N SER A 140 0.93 -5.86 -8.80
CA SER A 140 -0.47 -5.46 -8.59
C SER A 140 -1.25 -5.19 -9.88
N ILE A 141 -0.62 -5.16 -11.06
CA ILE A 141 -1.36 -5.15 -12.32
C ILE A 141 -2.09 -6.47 -12.59
N ILE A 142 -1.67 -7.57 -11.95
CA ILE A 142 -2.37 -8.87 -11.99
C ILE A 142 -3.74 -8.76 -11.32
N GLU A 143 -3.81 -8.04 -10.19
CA GLU A 143 -5.07 -7.78 -9.47
C GLU A 143 -6.08 -7.00 -10.33
N GLN A 144 -5.59 -6.29 -11.35
CA GLN A 144 -6.38 -5.52 -12.31
C GLN A 144 -6.66 -6.30 -13.61
N GLY A 145 -6.34 -7.60 -13.64
CA GLY A 145 -6.67 -8.51 -14.75
C GLY A 145 -5.55 -8.73 -15.76
N PHE A 146 -4.32 -8.29 -15.49
CA PHE A 146 -3.18 -8.60 -16.36
C PHE A 146 -2.76 -10.07 -16.23
N ASP A 147 -2.45 -10.72 -17.36
CA ASP A 147 -2.06 -12.13 -17.39
C ASP A 147 -0.70 -12.35 -16.69
N PRO A 148 -0.64 -13.18 -15.62
CA PRO A 148 0.59 -13.43 -14.88
C PRO A 148 1.71 -14.03 -15.75
N ASN A 149 1.38 -14.78 -16.81
CA ASN A 149 2.37 -15.38 -17.71
C ASN A 149 3.13 -14.34 -18.54
N ARG A 150 2.63 -13.11 -18.61
CA ARG A 150 3.22 -12.01 -19.37
C ARG A 150 4.01 -11.03 -18.50
N MET A 151 4.07 -11.25 -17.19
CA MET A 151 4.75 -10.34 -16.28
C MET A 151 6.25 -10.21 -16.54
N ASN A 152 6.90 -11.25 -17.07
CA ASN A 152 8.30 -11.15 -17.48
C ASN A 152 8.49 -10.13 -18.60
N GLN A 153 7.54 -10.03 -19.55
CA GLN A 153 7.58 -9.02 -20.62
C GLN A 153 7.49 -7.60 -20.03
N VAL A 154 6.66 -7.40 -19.01
CA VAL A 154 6.53 -6.11 -18.30
C VAL A 154 7.83 -5.73 -17.61
N ARG A 155 8.42 -6.65 -16.83
CA ARG A 155 9.66 -6.39 -16.11
C ARG A 155 10.84 -6.15 -17.05
N SER A 156 10.96 -6.95 -18.12
CA SER A 156 11.96 -6.72 -19.17
C SER A 156 11.79 -5.35 -19.81
N ARG A 157 10.55 -4.93 -20.11
CA ARG A 157 10.31 -3.61 -20.72
C ARG A 157 10.76 -2.45 -19.81
N PHE A 158 10.52 -2.52 -18.51
CA PHE A 158 11.03 -1.49 -17.58
C PHE A 158 12.56 -1.53 -17.48
N LYS A 159 13.15 -2.73 -17.43
CA LYS A 159 14.61 -2.89 -17.45
C LYS A 159 15.26 -2.27 -18.68
N ASP A 160 14.66 -2.45 -19.87
CA ASP A 160 15.14 -1.83 -21.12
C ASP A 160 15.10 -0.30 -21.08
N LEU A 161 14.20 0.28 -20.27
CA LEU A 161 14.10 1.72 -20.04
C LEU A 161 15.06 2.20 -18.93
N GLY A 162 15.81 1.30 -18.29
CA GLY A 162 16.66 1.61 -17.14
C GLY A 162 15.88 1.82 -15.84
N LEU A 163 14.65 1.32 -15.76
CA LEU A 163 13.79 1.45 -14.59
C LEU A 163 13.73 0.12 -13.83
N GLU A 164 14.24 0.11 -12.60
CA GLU A 164 14.13 -1.06 -11.74
C GLU A 164 12.68 -1.32 -11.31
N THR A 165 12.33 -2.61 -11.19
CA THR A 165 10.97 -3.02 -10.83
C THR A 165 10.89 -3.54 -9.41
N TYR A 166 9.92 -3.03 -8.65
CA TYR A 166 9.63 -3.45 -7.28
C TYR A 166 8.14 -3.80 -7.15
N ASP A 167 7.84 -4.80 -6.32
CA ASP A 167 6.46 -5.16 -5.95
C ASP A 167 5.96 -4.36 -4.73
N CYS A 168 6.76 -3.38 -4.28
CA CYS A 168 6.45 -2.34 -3.30
C CYS A 168 6.99 -0.99 -3.83
N LEU A 169 7.51 -0.11 -2.98
CA LEU A 169 8.27 1.08 -3.40
C LEU A 169 9.77 0.76 -3.53
N SER A 170 10.57 1.73 -4.01
CA SER A 170 12.03 1.61 -4.01
C SER A 170 12.59 1.39 -2.60
N PRO A 171 13.74 0.70 -2.44
CA PRO A 171 14.35 0.44 -1.12
C PRO A 171 14.50 1.70 -0.24
N PRO A 172 15.00 2.86 -0.72
CA PRO A 172 15.12 4.05 0.13
C PRO A 172 13.77 4.56 0.69
N LEU A 173 12.71 4.49 -0.11
CA LEU A 173 11.36 4.87 0.33
C LEU A 173 10.78 3.85 1.33
N MET A 174 11.08 2.57 1.14
CA MET A 174 10.69 1.52 2.09
C MET A 174 11.41 1.69 3.44
N ASP A 175 12.69 2.05 3.43
CA ASP A 175 13.46 2.33 4.64
C ASP A 175 12.95 3.56 5.37
N ALA A 176 12.55 4.62 4.64
CA ALA A 176 11.92 5.81 5.21
C ALA A 176 10.59 5.47 5.93
N ILE A 177 9.75 4.63 5.31
CA ILE A 177 8.51 4.14 5.91
C ILE A 177 8.82 3.34 7.19
N ALA A 178 9.73 2.37 7.11
CA ALA A 178 10.09 1.52 8.25
C ALA A 178 10.64 2.35 9.42
N THR A 179 11.49 3.34 9.12
CA THR A 179 12.07 4.25 10.11
C THR A 179 10.99 5.08 10.83
N TYR A 180 10.03 5.62 10.07
CA TYR A 180 8.89 6.32 10.65
C TYR A 180 8.09 5.40 11.58
N THR A 181 7.73 4.21 11.10
CA THR A 181 6.95 3.24 11.89
C THR A 181 7.66 2.82 13.18
N ALA A 182 8.98 2.60 13.14
CA ALA A 182 9.76 2.29 14.32
C ALA A 182 9.74 3.43 15.36
N LYS A 183 9.94 4.68 14.91
CA LYS A 183 9.88 5.87 15.78
C LYS A 183 8.49 6.06 16.40
N SER A 184 7.42 5.89 15.62
CA SER A 184 6.05 6.04 16.13
C SER A 184 5.74 5.05 17.25
N LYS A 185 6.20 3.79 17.15
CA LYS A 185 6.02 2.79 18.20
C LYS A 185 6.76 3.14 19.48
N LEU A 186 8.02 3.58 19.38
CA LEU A 186 8.82 4.01 20.53
C LEU A 186 8.15 5.16 21.29
N THR A 187 7.54 6.12 20.60
CA THR A 187 6.82 7.22 21.27
C THR A 187 5.57 6.75 22.01
N THR A 188 4.89 5.72 21.51
CA THR A 188 3.68 5.17 22.16
C THR A 188 4.04 4.37 23.41
N GLU A 189 5.10 3.55 23.36
CA GLU A 189 5.56 2.75 24.50
C GLU A 189 6.19 3.60 25.62
N GLN A 190 6.93 4.66 25.27
CA GLN A 190 7.50 5.59 26.26
C GLN A 190 6.42 6.42 26.96
N THR A 191 5.30 6.71 26.30
CA THR A 191 4.17 7.43 26.92
C THR A 191 3.39 6.51 27.89
N GLN A 192 3.45 5.19 27.71
CA GLN A 192 2.84 4.22 28.63
C GLN A 192 3.72 3.91 29.86
N ALA A 193 5.03 4.17 29.81
CA ALA A 193 5.96 3.90 30.91
C ALA A 193 6.09 5.05 31.94
N VAL A 194 5.42 6.19 31.74
CA VAL A 194 5.48 7.38 32.64
C VAL A 194 4.17 7.56 33.43
N GLY A 195 3.29 6.55 33.42
CA GLY A 195 1.94 6.65 33.97
C GLY A 195 1.69 5.83 35.23
N ASP A 196 2.67 5.56 36.09
CA ASP A 196 2.47 4.89 37.39
C ASP A 196 3.65 5.19 38.34
N ASP A 197 3.82 6.43 38.81
CA ASP A 197 4.43 6.69 40.13
C ASP A 197 4.33 8.17 40.55
N GLU A 198 3.59 8.37 41.64
CA GLU A 198 3.70 9.40 42.70
C GLU A 198 2.35 10.04 43.07
N ALA A 199 1.57 9.26 43.82
CA ALA A 199 0.67 9.81 44.83
C ALA A 199 1.52 10.19 46.06
N VAL A 200 2.00 11.44 46.12
CA VAL A 200 2.54 12.00 47.37
C VAL A 200 1.45 12.81 48.06
N LYS A 201 1.18 12.41 49.30
CA LYS A 201 0.14 12.89 50.22
C LYS A 201 0.28 14.39 50.53
N GLU A 202 -0.85 15.08 50.52
CA GLU A 202 -1.04 16.33 51.26
C GLU A 202 -1.01 16.09 52.78
N PRO A 203 -0.53 17.07 53.55
CA PRO A 203 -1.13 17.38 54.83
C PRO A 203 -1.74 18.80 54.82
N ALA A 204 -2.89 18.91 55.49
CA ALA A 204 -3.64 20.12 55.73
C ALA A 204 -2.99 21.02 56.80
N GLU A 205 -3.11 22.34 56.67
CA GLU A 205 -3.92 23.23 57.53
C GLU A 205 -3.48 24.72 57.43
N ASP A 206 -4.51 25.56 57.33
CA ASP A 206 -4.75 26.86 57.98
C ASP A 206 -4.05 28.19 57.60
N ASN A 207 -4.90 29.04 57.00
CA ASN A 207 -5.29 30.40 57.37
C ASN A 207 -4.27 31.56 57.40
N ALA A 208 -4.57 32.55 56.55
CA ALA A 208 -4.88 33.95 56.89
C ALA A 208 -4.04 35.05 56.19
N SER A 209 -4.79 35.95 55.53
CA SER A 209 -4.54 37.39 55.35
C SER A 209 -3.38 37.87 54.46
N GLY A 210 -3.65 38.91 53.66
CA GLY A 210 -2.62 39.83 53.18
C GLY A 210 -2.77 40.31 51.74
N GLN A 211 -3.11 41.59 51.57
CA GLN A 211 -3.03 42.37 50.33
C GLN A 211 -1.61 42.34 49.72
N GLY A 212 -1.50 42.50 48.40
CA GLY A 212 -0.20 42.82 47.79
C GLY A 212 -0.15 42.80 46.27
N ASN A 213 0.02 43.98 45.68
CA ASN A 213 0.21 44.26 44.26
C ASN A 213 1.58 43.77 43.70
N ASN A 214 1.63 43.75 42.35
CA ASN A 214 2.76 43.98 41.44
C ASN A 214 3.62 42.81 40.91
N ASN A 215 3.52 42.67 39.57
CA ASN A 215 4.59 42.60 38.57
C ASN A 215 5.91 41.89 38.96
N ASN A 216 6.22 40.76 38.30
CA ASN A 216 7.29 40.77 37.30
C ASN A 216 7.28 39.56 36.35
N LYS A 217 7.60 39.91 35.12
CA LYS A 217 8.06 39.16 33.95
C LYS A 217 9.06 38.04 34.26
N MET A 218 8.80 36.82 33.80
CA MET A 218 9.85 35.96 33.23
C MET A 218 9.24 34.95 32.24
N THR A 219 9.82 34.96 31.05
CA THR A 219 9.50 34.21 29.84
C THR A 219 9.60 32.69 30.03
N LYS A 220 8.56 31.95 29.61
CA LYS A 220 8.61 30.50 29.46
C LYS A 220 8.79 30.17 27.98
N SER A 221 10.02 29.82 27.60
CA SER A 221 10.38 29.30 26.29
C SER A 221 9.69 27.95 26.04
N LYS A 222 8.92 27.91 24.96
CA LYS A 222 8.21 26.74 24.42
C LYS A 222 9.18 25.99 23.49
N PRO A 223 9.36 24.66 23.58
CA PRO A 223 10.14 23.95 22.58
C PRO A 223 9.29 23.81 21.31
N SER A 224 9.87 24.28 20.22
CA SER A 224 9.39 24.18 18.84
C SER A 224 9.48 22.72 18.37
N MET A 225 8.38 22.18 17.86
CA MET A 225 8.33 20.93 17.09
C MET A 225 8.04 21.29 15.64
N GLU A 226 9.08 21.59 14.86
CA GLU A 226 9.03 21.65 13.40
C GLU A 226 10.40 21.24 12.85
N GLU A 227 10.46 20.06 12.20
CA GLU A 227 11.34 19.85 11.05
C GLU A 227 10.62 18.92 10.05
N PRO A 228 10.32 19.39 8.82
CA PRO A 228 9.78 18.56 7.76
C PRO A 228 10.88 17.76 7.06
N VAL A 229 10.60 16.49 6.78
CA VAL A 229 11.46 15.58 6.00
C VAL A 229 11.51 16.07 4.55
N SER A 230 12.42 17.00 4.26
CA SER A 230 12.66 17.56 2.92
C SER A 230 13.91 16.97 2.25
N ASP A 231 14.70 16.19 2.96
CA ASP A 231 15.95 15.60 2.46
C ASP A 231 15.83 14.07 2.32
N LEU A 232 15.13 13.60 1.28
CA LEU A 232 15.34 12.26 0.75
C LEU A 232 16.29 12.36 -0.46
N PRO A 233 17.41 11.62 -0.49
CA PRO A 233 18.39 11.75 -1.54
C PRO A 233 17.82 11.35 -2.90
N ALA A 234 18.13 12.13 -3.94
CA ALA A 234 17.88 11.78 -5.32
C ALA A 234 18.62 10.48 -5.67
N TYR A 235 17.88 9.49 -6.18
CA TYR A 235 18.43 8.23 -6.62
C TYR A 235 19.28 8.47 -7.89
N THR A 236 20.58 8.22 -7.81
CA THR A 236 21.47 8.22 -8.98
C THR A 236 22.03 6.81 -9.15
N SER A 237 21.56 6.09 -10.18
CA SER A 237 22.15 4.82 -10.57
C SER A 237 23.48 5.07 -11.27
N GLN A 238 24.60 4.87 -10.58
CA GLN A 238 25.90 4.69 -11.23
C GLN A 238 26.18 3.18 -11.34
N THR A 239 26.04 2.64 -12.54
CA THR A 239 26.57 1.31 -12.87
C THR A 239 27.90 1.48 -13.58
N THR A 240 28.99 1.16 -12.91
CA THR A 240 30.31 1.01 -13.54
C THR A 240 30.35 -0.29 -14.33
N LEU A 241 30.54 -0.14 -15.63
CA LEU A 241 30.80 -1.19 -16.60
C LEU A 241 32.19 -1.81 -16.34
N SER A 242 32.26 -3.10 -16.05
CA SER A 242 33.49 -3.88 -16.19
C SER A 242 33.25 -5.06 -17.14
N THR A 243 33.92 -4.95 -18.28
CA THR A 243 33.97 -5.92 -19.36
C THR A 243 34.85 -7.10 -18.97
N SER A 244 34.35 -8.32 -19.11
CA SER A 244 35.20 -9.48 -19.43
C SER A 244 34.52 -10.39 -20.44
N ARG A 245 35.25 -10.63 -21.54
CA ARG A 245 35.12 -11.77 -22.47
C ARG A 245 35.13 -13.07 -21.64
N GLY A 246 34.41 -14.15 -21.91
CA GLY A 246 33.75 -14.66 -23.10
C GLY A 246 34.16 -16.13 -23.21
N GLU A 247 33.22 -17.07 -23.08
CA GLU A 247 33.38 -18.47 -23.52
C GLU A 247 32.01 -19.17 -23.59
N SER A 248 31.76 -19.82 -24.73
CA SER A 248 30.59 -20.60 -25.12
C SER A 248 30.58 -21.99 -24.48
N LEU A 249 29.41 -22.65 -24.40
CA LEU A 249 29.17 -24.05 -24.79
C LEU A 249 27.67 -24.42 -24.66
N ASP A 250 27.28 -25.49 -25.34
CA ASP A 250 25.99 -25.75 -25.98
C ASP A 250 24.82 -26.32 -25.13
N GLU A 251 23.64 -26.20 -25.74
CA GLU A 251 22.36 -26.94 -25.64
C GLU A 251 22.12 -27.98 -24.52
N LYS A 252 20.96 -27.87 -23.84
CA LYS A 252 19.91 -28.92 -23.87
C LYS A 252 18.56 -28.50 -23.28
N MET A 253 17.53 -29.05 -23.91
CA MET A 253 16.09 -28.86 -23.73
C MET A 253 15.53 -29.90 -22.74
N SER A 254 14.71 -29.50 -21.75
CA SER A 254 13.75 -30.42 -21.07
C SER A 254 12.71 -29.70 -20.21
N GLU A 255 11.44 -29.99 -20.52
CA GLU A 255 10.24 -30.21 -19.70
C GLU A 255 9.75 -29.20 -18.63
N GLU A 256 8.46 -28.89 -18.77
CA GLU A 256 7.60 -28.09 -17.90
C GLU A 256 7.57 -28.59 -16.44
N SER A 257 7.70 -27.67 -15.48
CA SER A 257 7.25 -27.91 -14.10
C SER A 257 6.45 -26.72 -13.57
N LYS A 258 5.21 -26.99 -13.14
CA LYS A 258 4.28 -26.03 -12.53
C LYS A 258 4.86 -25.46 -11.23
N PRO A 259 4.72 -24.15 -10.94
CA PRO A 259 5.22 -23.60 -9.68
C PRO A 259 4.35 -24.06 -8.51
N GLN A 260 4.93 -24.90 -7.64
CA GLN A 260 4.40 -25.18 -6.31
C GLN A 260 4.65 -23.96 -5.40
N LEU A 261 3.60 -23.43 -4.76
CA LEU A 261 3.76 -22.50 -3.65
C LEU A 261 4.41 -23.22 -2.46
N SER A 262 5.48 -22.64 -1.92
CA SER A 262 6.22 -23.16 -0.77
C SER A 262 5.41 -23.01 0.52
N CYS A 263 4.85 -24.10 1.01
CA CYS A 263 4.45 -24.24 2.41
C CYS A 263 5.71 -24.39 3.28
N CYS A 264 5.76 -23.77 4.46
CA CYS A 264 6.90 -23.88 5.40
C CYS A 264 7.13 -25.31 5.95
N CYS A 265 6.29 -26.27 5.58
CA CYS A 265 6.46 -27.68 5.89
C CYS A 265 7.18 -28.37 4.73
N THR A 266 8.42 -28.83 4.94
CA THR A 266 9.23 -29.58 3.97
C THR A 266 8.77 -31.04 3.76
N SER A 267 7.49 -31.35 4.01
CA SER A 267 6.88 -32.66 3.75
C SER A 267 5.40 -32.51 3.37
N GLN A 268 4.82 -33.59 2.84
CA GLN A 268 3.40 -33.64 2.46
C GLN A 268 2.51 -33.01 3.54
N SER A 269 1.59 -32.14 3.13
CA SER A 269 0.65 -31.45 4.03
C SER A 269 0.03 -32.44 5.01
N SER A 270 -0.11 -32.03 6.27
CA SER A 270 -0.81 -32.82 7.29
C SER A 270 -2.33 -32.83 7.11
N THR A 271 -2.84 -32.02 6.17
CA THR A 271 -4.28 -31.88 5.84
C THR A 271 -4.52 -31.79 4.32
N PRO A 272 -4.07 -32.77 3.52
CA PRO A 272 -4.08 -32.69 2.06
C PRO A 272 -5.50 -32.60 1.48
N HIS A 273 -6.50 -33.18 2.14
CA HIS A 273 -7.88 -33.12 1.66
C HIS A 273 -8.52 -31.76 1.94
N ILE A 274 -8.21 -31.12 3.08
CA ILE A 274 -8.63 -29.73 3.35
C ILE A 274 -7.97 -28.77 2.37
N ASP A 275 -6.68 -28.96 2.06
CA ASP A 275 -5.97 -28.12 1.09
C ASP A 275 -6.55 -28.23 -0.32
N ALA A 276 -7.04 -29.41 -0.69
CA ALA A 276 -7.76 -29.60 -1.96
C ALA A 276 -9.08 -28.82 -1.98
N GLN A 277 -9.81 -28.76 -0.86
CA GLN A 277 -11.03 -27.95 -0.75
C GLN A 277 -10.75 -26.46 -0.77
N LEU A 278 -9.70 -25.99 -0.11
CA LEU A 278 -9.29 -24.58 -0.17
C LEU A 278 -8.87 -24.14 -1.58
N ARG A 279 -8.45 -25.08 -2.42
CA ARG A 279 -8.14 -24.86 -3.84
C ARG A 279 -9.35 -25.03 -4.77
N ASN A 280 -10.51 -25.42 -4.26
CA ASN A 280 -11.71 -25.60 -5.07
C ASN A 280 -12.19 -24.23 -5.59
N PRO A 281 -12.31 -24.03 -6.92
CA PRO A 281 -12.74 -22.76 -7.51
C PRO A 281 -14.11 -22.28 -7.03
N ARG A 282 -15.04 -23.19 -6.68
CA ARG A 282 -16.37 -22.84 -6.14
C ARG A 282 -16.29 -22.23 -4.73
N LEU A 283 -15.29 -22.61 -3.95
CA LEU A 283 -15.11 -22.17 -2.57
C LEU A 283 -14.24 -20.90 -2.44
N ARG A 284 -13.47 -20.56 -3.49
CA ARG A 284 -12.54 -19.43 -3.51
C ARG A 284 -13.22 -18.07 -3.25
N PRO A 285 -14.39 -17.73 -3.83
CA PRO A 285 -15.05 -16.45 -3.55
C PRO A 285 -15.44 -16.28 -2.08
N HIS A 286 -15.87 -17.36 -1.43
CA HIS A 286 -16.25 -17.35 0.00
C HIS A 286 -15.03 -17.19 0.91
N MET A 287 -13.88 -17.77 0.57
CA MET A 287 -12.63 -17.57 1.30
C MET A 287 -12.14 -16.11 1.21
N LEU A 288 -12.28 -15.49 0.04
CA LEU A 288 -11.96 -14.07 -0.14
C LEU A 288 -12.91 -13.18 0.66
N ALA A 289 -14.21 -13.48 0.65
CA ALA A 289 -15.20 -12.75 1.45
C ALA A 289 -14.90 -12.83 2.95
N LEU A 290 -14.53 -14.02 3.45
CA LEU A 290 -14.13 -14.21 4.84
C LEU A 290 -12.86 -13.42 5.20
N SER A 291 -11.87 -13.40 4.30
CA SER A 291 -10.64 -12.62 4.51
C SER A 291 -10.91 -11.11 4.53
N ALA A 292 -11.83 -10.62 3.69
CA ALA A 292 -12.24 -9.23 3.66
C ALA A 292 -13.01 -8.84 4.93
N ALA A 293 -13.91 -9.71 5.42
CA ALA A 293 -14.65 -9.48 6.65
C ALA A 293 -13.74 -9.40 7.90
N LEU A 294 -12.62 -10.14 7.89
CA LEU A 294 -11.62 -10.09 8.96
C LEU A 294 -10.66 -8.90 8.85
N ALA A 295 -10.51 -8.31 7.66
CA ALA A 295 -9.62 -7.20 7.38
C ALA A 295 -10.34 -5.83 7.35
N ASP A 296 -11.64 -5.78 7.62
CA ASP A 296 -12.44 -4.55 7.59
C ASP A 296 -12.24 -3.72 8.86
N GLU A 297 -11.26 -2.81 8.79
CA GLU A 297 -10.93 -1.84 9.85
C GLU A 297 -12.04 -0.78 10.09
N ASN A 298 -13.05 -0.69 9.22
CA ASN A 298 -14.14 0.28 9.34
C ASN A 298 -15.39 -0.28 10.03
N SER A 299 -15.40 -1.58 10.35
CA SER A 299 -16.52 -2.23 11.03
C SER A 299 -16.29 -2.28 12.55
N CYS A 300 -17.34 -2.04 13.34
CA CYS A 300 -17.25 -2.28 14.78
C CYS A 300 -17.15 -3.80 15.03
N ALA A 301 -16.57 -4.20 16.16
CA ALA A 301 -16.32 -5.62 16.47
C ALA A 301 -17.57 -6.52 16.36
N LYS A 302 -18.76 -5.98 16.64
CA LYS A 302 -20.04 -6.68 16.47
C LYS A 302 -20.34 -6.95 14.99
N CYS A 303 -20.24 -5.94 14.14
CA CYS A 303 -20.47 -6.06 12.70
C CYS A 303 -19.41 -6.95 12.02
N SER A 304 -18.14 -6.86 12.43
CA SER A 304 -17.10 -7.77 11.93
C SER A 304 -17.43 -9.22 12.29
N LEU A 305 -17.88 -9.47 13.51
CA LEU A 305 -18.25 -10.82 13.97
C LEU A 305 -19.49 -11.36 13.25
N GLU A 306 -20.50 -10.51 13.00
CA GLU A 306 -21.69 -10.86 12.21
C GLU A 306 -21.32 -11.19 10.75
N ASN A 307 -20.47 -10.39 10.10
CA ASN A 307 -20.00 -10.62 8.74
C ASN A 307 -19.15 -11.91 8.63
N VAL A 308 -18.30 -12.17 9.62
CA VAL A 308 -17.53 -13.41 9.72
C VAL A 308 -18.46 -14.61 9.88
N ALA A 309 -19.48 -14.51 10.75
CA ALA A 309 -20.45 -15.58 10.96
C ALA A 309 -21.29 -15.86 9.70
N GLU A 310 -21.71 -14.82 8.97
CA GLU A 310 -22.44 -14.96 7.71
C GLU A 310 -21.57 -15.60 6.62
N SER A 311 -20.33 -15.13 6.47
CA SER A 311 -19.37 -15.69 5.50
C SER A 311 -19.05 -17.16 5.78
N LEU A 312 -18.86 -17.53 7.04
CA LEU A 312 -18.68 -18.92 7.46
C LEU A 312 -19.92 -19.78 7.19
N THR A 313 -21.11 -19.20 7.36
CA THR A 313 -22.37 -19.89 7.08
C THR A 313 -22.53 -20.18 5.58
N LEU A 314 -22.20 -19.22 4.72
CA LEU A 314 -22.22 -19.40 3.26
C LEU A 314 -21.21 -20.46 2.82
N PHE A 315 -19.98 -20.40 3.35
CA PHE A 315 -18.96 -21.40 3.10
C PHE A 315 -19.41 -22.82 3.54
N ALA A 316 -20.05 -22.94 4.70
CA ALA A 316 -20.58 -24.22 5.19
C ALA A 316 -21.72 -24.78 4.33
N LYS A 317 -22.58 -23.90 3.80
CA LYS A 317 -23.65 -24.29 2.87
C LYS A 317 -23.08 -24.83 1.55
N GLU A 318 -22.05 -24.18 1.01
CA GLU A 318 -21.41 -24.62 -0.24
C GLU A 318 -20.61 -25.92 -0.05
N LEU A 319 -19.96 -26.10 1.10
CA LEU A 319 -19.36 -27.40 1.43
C LEU A 319 -20.39 -28.53 1.56
N LYS A 320 -21.60 -28.19 2.01
CA LYS A 320 -22.70 -29.15 2.12
C LYS A 320 -23.26 -29.51 0.74
N SER A 321 -23.43 -28.54 -0.17
CA SER A 321 -23.90 -28.79 -1.54
C SER A 321 -22.90 -29.67 -2.31
N VAL A 322 -21.59 -29.40 -2.20
CA VAL A 322 -20.52 -30.25 -2.76
C VAL A 322 -20.58 -31.68 -2.21
N LYS A 323 -20.86 -31.85 -0.92
CA LYS A 323 -20.98 -33.17 -0.27
C LYS A 323 -22.21 -33.96 -0.73
N GLU A 324 -23.31 -33.27 -1.00
CA GLU A 324 -24.61 -33.83 -1.43
C GLU A 324 -24.64 -34.14 -2.94
N GLY A 325 -23.88 -33.39 -3.75
CA GLY A 325 -23.72 -33.61 -5.20
C GLY A 325 -22.90 -34.85 -5.61
N GLY A 326 -22.50 -35.69 -4.65
CA GLY A 326 -21.80 -36.95 -4.93
C GLY A 326 -20.31 -36.83 -5.26
N GLU A 327 -19.72 -35.64 -5.18
CA GLU A 327 -18.33 -35.36 -5.59
C GLU A 327 -17.26 -36.00 -4.68
N TRP A 328 -17.64 -36.60 -3.53
CA TRP A 328 -16.70 -37.28 -2.63
C TRP A 328 -17.03 -38.75 -2.42
N SER A 329 -16.01 -39.59 -2.56
CA SER A 329 -16.05 -40.99 -2.15
C SER A 329 -16.24 -41.14 -0.62
N LYS A 330 -16.61 -42.34 -0.17
CA LYS A 330 -16.80 -42.62 1.27
C LYS A 330 -15.48 -42.46 2.04
N GLU A 331 -14.38 -42.77 1.37
CA GLU A 331 -13.01 -42.71 1.87
C GLU A 331 -12.57 -41.26 2.05
N GLU A 332 -12.84 -40.39 1.06
CA GLU A 332 -12.55 -38.94 1.13
C GLU A 332 -13.38 -38.25 2.22
N LYS A 333 -14.66 -38.59 2.35
CA LYS A 333 -15.53 -38.09 3.44
C LYS A 333 -14.96 -38.45 4.82
N LYS A 334 -14.41 -39.65 4.96
CA LYS A 334 -13.82 -40.13 6.22
C LYS A 334 -12.49 -39.44 6.51
N ALA A 335 -11.65 -39.23 5.49
CA ALA A 335 -10.37 -38.53 5.61
C ALA A 335 -10.56 -37.05 5.98
N LEU A 336 -11.44 -36.34 5.27
CA LEU A 336 -11.75 -34.93 5.54
C LEU A 336 -12.29 -34.71 6.96
N LYS A 337 -13.17 -35.61 7.43
CA LYS A 337 -13.70 -35.58 8.80
C LYS A 337 -12.62 -35.83 9.85
N LYS A 338 -11.61 -36.65 9.55
CA LYS A 338 -10.48 -36.91 10.45
C LYS A 338 -9.57 -35.69 10.55
N GLU A 339 -9.24 -35.06 9.42
CA GLU A 339 -8.43 -33.84 9.35
C GLU A 339 -9.10 -32.67 10.07
N ALA A 340 -10.38 -32.41 9.78
CA ALA A 340 -11.14 -31.33 10.42
C ALA A 340 -11.23 -31.50 11.95
N LYS A 341 -11.38 -32.75 12.44
CA LYS A 341 -11.33 -33.06 13.87
C LYS A 341 -9.94 -32.81 14.47
N GLY A 342 -8.88 -33.01 13.71
CA GLY A 342 -7.50 -32.70 14.11
C GLY A 342 -7.33 -31.20 14.35
N LEU A 343 -7.73 -30.38 13.38
CA LEU A 343 -7.67 -28.91 13.47
C LEU A 343 -8.53 -28.37 14.62
N ALA A 344 -9.77 -28.84 14.75
CA ALA A 344 -10.67 -28.41 15.83
C ALA A 344 -10.11 -28.73 17.23
N LYS A 345 -9.40 -29.86 17.38
CA LYS A 345 -8.71 -30.20 18.64
C LYS A 345 -7.51 -29.29 18.91
N GLY A 346 -6.78 -28.87 17.88
CA GLY A 346 -5.69 -27.89 17.97
C GLY A 346 -6.21 -26.54 18.46
N ILE A 347 -7.19 -25.98 17.75
CA ILE A 347 -7.84 -24.70 18.09
C ILE A 347 -8.40 -24.74 19.52
N LYS A 348 -9.10 -25.82 19.90
CA LYS A 348 -9.64 -25.98 21.27
C LYS A 348 -8.54 -26.01 22.34
N ARG A 349 -7.37 -26.54 22.03
CA ARG A 349 -6.21 -26.56 22.95
C ARG A 349 -5.64 -25.15 23.13
N ASP A 350 -5.51 -24.41 22.03
CA ASP A 350 -4.95 -23.05 22.05
C ASP A 350 -5.89 -22.07 22.74
N VAL A 351 -7.20 -22.12 22.47
CA VAL A 351 -8.21 -21.33 23.18
C VAL A 351 -8.20 -21.62 24.68
N ARG A 352 -8.11 -22.90 25.08
CA ARG A 352 -7.98 -23.28 26.49
C ARG A 352 -6.69 -22.77 27.13
N ARG A 353 -5.59 -22.66 26.37
CA ARG A 353 -4.32 -22.12 26.86
C ARG A 353 -4.44 -20.62 27.09
N MET A 354 -5.05 -19.87 26.17
CA MET A 354 -5.29 -18.42 26.33
C MET A 354 -6.20 -18.11 27.53
N TRP A 355 -7.20 -18.95 27.80
CA TRP A 355 -8.09 -18.76 28.96
C TRP A 355 -7.49 -19.20 30.29
N LYS A 356 -6.40 -19.98 30.28
CA LYS A 356 -5.65 -20.37 31.48
C LYS A 356 -4.46 -19.47 31.78
N SER A 357 -4.10 -18.56 30.87
CA SER A 357 -3.00 -17.59 31.03
C SER A 357 -3.49 -16.22 31.51
N LYS A 358 -4.63 -16.17 32.19
CA LYS A 358 -5.16 -14.99 32.89
C LYS A 358 -5.23 -15.28 34.38
#